data_AF-A0A6N2D5L0-F1
#
_entry.id   AF-A0A6N2D5L0-F1
#
_cell.length_a   1.000
_cell.length_b   1.000
_cell.length_c   1.000
_cell.angle_alpha   90.00
_cell.angle_beta   90.00
_cell.angle_gamma   90.00
#
_symmetry.space_group_name_H-M   'P 1'
#
loop_
_entity.id
_entity.type
_entity.pdbx_description
1 polymer ?
#
loop_
_entity_poly.entity_id
_entity_poly.type
_entity_poly.pdbx_seq_one_letter_code
_entity_poly.pdbx_strand_id
1 'polypeptide(L)'
;MDLMTILAAAGLGGAAGQRALLPALLLGLFHHTPWFALGESWTWLASPAVLVVLALLAVAEEVAGRSETVGPLADTAARVPRWIAGFAVAAVGTGALDADLAALLASGLIGVSAAVGAEQAHSRGRAETRALAEGGVEFPDRTLARIEVLAVAGLTASALLFPALILVVAVGALAAGRGVVLLGRRLRHAAIRVGGLSGVDETEPERPPASDRDRNRDRDPDHDRDPDNDRDGTAP
;
A
#
# COMPACT_ATOMS: atom_id res chain seq x y z
N MET A 1 6.04 -29.41 -2.85
CA MET A 1 5.34 -28.52 -1.90
C MET A 1 3.86 -28.81 -1.96
N ASP A 2 3.24 -28.99 -0.80
CA ASP A 2 1.79 -29.10 -0.65
C ASP A 2 1.13 -27.71 -0.56
N LEU A 3 -0.19 -27.68 -0.69
CA LEU A 3 -0.96 -26.43 -0.73
C LEU A 3 -0.81 -25.59 0.55
N MET A 4 -0.73 -26.21 1.73
CA MET A 4 -0.62 -25.46 2.99
C MET A 4 0.71 -24.72 3.08
N THR A 5 1.80 -25.36 2.65
CA THR A 5 3.13 -24.73 2.59
C THR A 5 3.16 -23.57 1.60
N ILE A 6 2.51 -23.72 0.43
CA ILE A 6 2.39 -22.63 -0.56
C ILE A 6 1.64 -21.44 0.04
N LEU A 7 0.50 -21.71 0.72
CA LEU A 7 -0.27 -20.66 1.38
C LEU A 7 0.57 -19.99 2.47
N ALA A 8 1.22 -20.75 3.35
CA ALA A 8 2.06 -20.19 4.42
C ALA A 8 3.18 -19.29 3.86
N ALA A 9 3.90 -19.75 2.84
CA ALA A 9 4.92 -18.95 2.16
C ALA A 9 4.34 -17.66 1.56
N ALA A 10 3.18 -17.74 0.92
CA ALA A 10 2.52 -16.58 0.32
C ALA A 10 2.00 -15.60 1.39
N GLY A 11 1.45 -16.09 2.51
CA GLY A 11 0.98 -15.23 3.61
C GLY A 11 2.12 -14.50 4.30
N LEU A 12 3.22 -15.21 4.61
CA LEU A 12 4.40 -14.62 5.22
C LEU A 12 5.09 -13.63 4.27
N GLY A 13 5.24 -14.02 3.00
CA GLY A 13 5.78 -13.15 1.96
C GLY A 13 4.94 -11.88 1.78
N GLY A 14 3.62 -12.03 1.64
CA GLY A 14 2.70 -10.91 1.50
C GLY A 14 2.72 -9.97 2.71
N ALA A 15 2.77 -10.52 3.92
CA ALA A 15 2.92 -9.73 5.14
C ALA A 15 4.24 -8.93 5.15
N ALA A 16 5.35 -9.55 4.73
CA ALA A 16 6.66 -8.92 4.65
C ALA A 16 6.75 -7.84 3.56
N GLY A 17 6.02 -8.02 2.45
CA GLY A 17 5.89 -7.02 1.40
C GLY A 17 5.21 -5.73 1.85
N GLN A 18 4.36 -5.80 2.88
CA GLN A 18 3.77 -4.61 3.50
C GLN A 18 4.65 -4.05 4.62
N ARG A 19 5.20 -4.93 5.48
CA ARG A 19 6.11 -4.54 6.57
C ARG A 19 7.22 -5.57 6.73
N ALA A 20 8.47 -5.17 6.55
CA ALA A 20 9.57 -6.13 6.59
C ALA A 20 9.78 -6.72 7.99
N LEU A 21 9.67 -5.88 9.02
CA LEU A 21 10.15 -6.22 10.36
C LEU A 21 9.08 -6.90 11.22
N LEU A 22 7.80 -6.62 10.95
CA LEU A 22 6.70 -7.13 11.76
C LEU A 22 6.55 -8.67 11.65
N PRO A 23 6.61 -9.29 10.45
CA PRO A 23 6.59 -10.75 10.33
C PRO A 23 7.81 -11.42 10.96
N ALA A 24 9.00 -10.81 10.84
CA ALA A 24 10.22 -11.32 11.47
C ALA A 24 10.14 -11.29 13.00
N LEU A 25 9.62 -10.19 13.57
CA LEU A 25 9.35 -10.06 15.00
C LEU A 25 8.37 -11.13 15.48
N LEU A 26 7.28 -11.33 14.74
CA LEU A 26 6.27 -12.33 15.08
C LEU A 26 6.83 -13.75 15.00
N LEU A 27 7.60 -14.10 13.97
CA LEU A 27 8.29 -15.40 13.88
C LEU A 27 9.15 -15.67 15.12
N GLY A 28 9.96 -14.68 15.52
CA GLY A 28 10.78 -14.77 16.73
C GLY A 28 9.95 -14.91 18.02
N LEU A 29 8.82 -14.22 18.12
CA LEU A 29 7.93 -14.30 19.27
C LEU A 29 7.17 -15.64 19.34
N PHE A 30 6.67 -16.12 18.20
CA PHE A 30 5.95 -17.38 18.08
C PHE A 30 6.84 -18.58 18.39
N HIS A 31 8.17 -18.46 18.26
CA HIS A 31 9.10 -19.49 18.71
C HIS A 31 8.95 -19.85 20.20
N HIS A 32 8.55 -18.90 21.05
CA HIS A 32 8.34 -19.12 22.48
C HIS A 32 7.00 -19.81 22.79
N THR A 33 6.27 -20.25 21.76
CA THR A 33 4.97 -20.88 21.87
C THR A 33 5.05 -22.34 21.40
N PRO A 34 4.12 -23.22 21.83
CA PRO A 34 4.14 -24.62 21.41
C PRO A 34 3.71 -24.83 19.95
N TRP A 35 3.28 -23.78 19.25
CA TRP A 35 2.71 -23.89 17.91
C TRP A 35 3.76 -23.81 16.79
N PHE A 36 4.90 -23.18 17.06
CA PHE A 36 5.92 -22.94 16.03
C PHE A 36 7.31 -22.92 16.65
N ALA A 37 8.25 -23.61 16.01
CA ALA A 37 9.65 -23.60 16.38
C ALA A 37 10.51 -23.19 15.18
N LEU A 38 11.50 -22.34 15.42
CA LEU A 38 12.49 -21.94 14.43
C LEU A 38 13.52 -23.06 14.30
N GLY A 39 14.03 -23.26 13.07
CA GLY A 39 15.19 -24.11 12.85
C GLY A 39 16.42 -23.57 13.59
N GLU A 40 17.37 -24.45 13.90
CA GLU A 40 18.55 -24.16 14.74
C GLU A 40 19.31 -22.90 14.28
N SER A 41 19.51 -22.77 12.96
CA SER A 41 20.19 -21.63 12.31
C SER A 41 19.49 -20.27 12.49
N TRP A 42 18.22 -20.26 12.90
CA TRP A 42 17.38 -19.06 13.04
C TRP A 42 16.91 -18.80 14.47
N THR A 43 17.32 -19.64 15.41
CA THR A 43 17.01 -19.48 16.84
C THR A 43 17.48 -18.13 17.40
N TRP A 44 18.52 -17.53 16.83
CA TRP A 44 18.97 -16.19 17.19
C TRP A 44 17.88 -15.12 17.03
N LEU A 45 16.93 -15.31 16.10
CA LEU A 45 15.81 -14.40 15.87
C LEU A 45 14.86 -14.34 17.09
N ALA A 46 14.81 -15.42 17.87
CA ALA A 46 14.02 -15.50 19.10
C ALA A 46 14.76 -15.01 20.35
N SER A 47 16.02 -14.57 20.22
CA SER A 47 16.77 -13.97 21.33
C SER A 47 16.06 -12.72 21.86
N PRO A 48 15.85 -12.57 23.19
CA PRO A 48 15.18 -11.40 23.75
C PRO A 48 15.78 -10.06 23.31
N ALA A 49 17.11 -9.99 23.16
CA ALA A 49 17.79 -8.78 22.68
C ALA A 49 17.42 -8.46 21.22
N VAL A 50 17.37 -9.49 20.36
CA VAL A 50 16.99 -9.34 18.95
C VAL A 50 15.52 -8.96 18.82
N LEU A 51 14.64 -9.57 19.62
CA LEU A 51 13.22 -9.21 19.66
C LEU A 51 12.99 -7.75 20.05
N VAL A 52 13.74 -7.23 21.03
CA VAL A 52 13.67 -5.81 21.39
C VAL A 52 14.12 -4.92 20.23
N VAL A 53 15.22 -5.25 19.57
CA VAL A 53 15.69 -4.50 18.40
C VAL A 53 14.68 -4.54 17.26
N LEU A 54 14.12 -5.72 16.94
CA LEU A 54 13.08 -5.87 15.92
C LEU A 54 11.82 -5.09 16.27
N ALA A 55 11.40 -5.08 17.54
CA ALA A 55 10.26 -4.31 18.00
C ALA A 55 10.49 -2.80 17.83
N LEU A 56 11.66 -2.31 18.22
CA LEU A 56 12.04 -0.90 18.04
C LEU A 56 12.10 -0.51 16.56
N LEU A 57 12.71 -1.36 15.73
CA LEU A 57 12.79 -1.13 14.30
C LEU A 57 11.40 -1.20 13.64
N ALA A 58 10.52 -2.11 14.06
CA ALA A 58 9.15 -2.19 13.54
C ALA A 58 8.32 -0.94 13.90
N VAL A 59 8.54 -0.39 15.09
CA VAL A 59 7.97 0.92 15.48
C VAL A 59 8.57 2.03 14.61
N ALA A 60 9.87 2.01 14.37
CA ALA A 60 10.52 2.98 13.49
C ALA A 60 10.00 2.91 12.04
N GLU A 61 9.81 1.70 11.49
CA GLU A 61 9.19 1.46 10.18
C GLU A 61 7.77 2.07 10.13
N GLU A 62 6.99 1.89 11.21
CA GLU A 62 5.66 2.49 11.30
C GLU A 62 5.69 4.01 11.37
N VAL A 63 6.59 4.58 12.17
CA VAL A 63 6.70 6.04 12.31
C VAL A 63 7.19 6.66 11.01
N ALA A 64 8.16 6.05 10.33
CA ALA A 64 8.67 6.50 9.04
C ALA A 64 7.58 6.51 7.96
N GLY A 65 6.74 5.46 7.93
CA GLY A 65 5.62 5.36 6.98
C GLY A 65 4.51 6.39 7.16
N ARG A 66 4.47 7.11 8.29
CA ARG A 66 3.49 8.18 8.57
C ARG A 66 4.02 9.58 8.23
N SER A 67 5.31 9.74 8.02
CA SER A 67 5.89 11.05 7.73
C SER A 67 5.69 11.43 6.28
N GLU A 68 5.16 12.62 6.01
CA GLU A 68 5.04 13.15 4.65
C GLU A 68 6.42 13.44 4.01
N THR A 69 7.38 13.87 4.83
CA THR A 69 8.72 14.28 4.36
C THR A 69 9.64 13.09 4.15
N VAL A 70 9.71 12.15 5.12
CA VAL A 70 10.61 10.99 5.01
C VAL A 70 9.95 9.75 4.44
N GLY A 71 8.61 9.69 4.41
CA GLY A 71 7.84 8.51 3.98
C GLY A 71 8.17 8.03 2.57
N PRO A 72 8.14 8.89 1.52
CA PRO A 72 8.42 8.47 0.16
C PRO A 72 9.85 7.92 -0.04
N LEU A 73 10.81 8.52 0.65
CA LEU A 73 12.21 8.08 0.62
C LEU A 73 12.38 6.76 1.38
N ALA A 74 11.80 6.65 2.57
CA ALA A 74 11.82 5.44 3.37
C ALA A 74 11.14 4.27 2.66
N ASP A 75 9.98 4.48 2.04
CA ASP A 75 9.27 3.44 1.28
C ASP A 75 10.06 2.98 0.05
N THR A 76 10.74 3.91 -0.63
CA THR A 76 11.60 3.56 -1.76
C THR A 76 12.84 2.77 -1.31
N ALA A 77 13.47 3.18 -0.22
CA ALA A 77 14.62 2.48 0.35
C ALA A 77 14.24 1.11 0.94
N ALA A 78 13.03 0.96 1.47
CA ALA A 78 12.54 -0.27 2.10
C ALA A 78 12.05 -1.33 1.11
N ARG A 79 11.87 -1.01 -0.18
CA ARG A 79 11.35 -1.93 -1.20
C ARG A 79 12.14 -3.24 -1.29
N VAL A 80 13.43 -3.12 -1.57
CA VAL A 80 14.33 -4.28 -1.70
C VAL A 80 14.44 -5.06 -0.37
N PRO A 81 14.66 -4.39 0.79
CA PRO A 81 14.58 -5.05 2.10
C PRO A 81 13.29 -5.83 2.34
N ARG A 82 12.12 -5.30 1.95
CA ARG A 82 10.81 -5.98 2.07
C ARG A 82 10.75 -7.25 1.22
N TRP A 83 11.30 -7.23 0.01
CA TRP A 83 11.35 -8.42 -0.85
C TRP A 83 12.28 -9.49 -0.30
N ILE A 84 13.46 -9.09 0.19
CA ILE A 84 14.41 -9.99 0.86
C ILE A 84 13.80 -10.56 2.13
N ALA A 85 13.12 -9.73 2.92
CA ALA A 85 12.39 -10.17 4.09
C ALA A 85 11.31 -11.20 3.69
N GLY A 86 10.53 -10.94 2.64
CA GLY A 86 9.53 -11.86 2.11
C GLY A 86 10.10 -13.22 1.71
N PHE A 87 11.26 -13.24 1.06
CA PHE A 87 12.01 -14.48 0.81
C PHE A 87 12.33 -15.21 2.12
N ALA A 88 12.99 -14.49 3.04
CA ALA A 88 13.54 -15.07 4.26
C ALA A 88 12.44 -15.59 5.19
N VAL A 89 11.41 -14.79 5.48
CA VAL A 89 10.34 -15.20 6.39
C VAL A 89 9.51 -16.34 5.81
N ALA A 90 9.30 -16.39 4.49
CA ALA A 90 8.62 -17.51 3.84
C ALA A 90 9.44 -18.80 3.93
N ALA A 91 10.75 -18.72 3.68
CA ALA A 91 11.65 -19.87 3.79
C ALA A 91 11.75 -20.39 5.23
N VAL A 92 11.85 -19.48 6.22
CA VAL A 92 11.86 -19.80 7.66
C VAL A 92 10.53 -20.42 8.09
N GLY A 93 9.41 -19.77 7.80
CA GLY A 93 8.11 -20.21 8.27
C GLY A 93 7.59 -21.50 7.63
N THR A 94 8.15 -21.90 6.48
CA THR A 94 7.85 -23.18 5.83
C THR A 94 8.84 -24.30 6.18
N GLY A 95 9.89 -24.00 6.95
CA GLY A 95 10.95 -24.96 7.25
C GLY A 95 11.81 -25.35 6.04
N ALA A 96 11.75 -24.59 4.94
CA ALA A 96 12.40 -24.94 3.69
C ALA A 96 13.93 -24.80 3.71
N LEU A 97 14.48 -24.07 4.69
CA LEU A 97 15.92 -23.83 4.82
C LEU A 97 16.72 -25.08 5.16
N ASP A 98 16.12 -26.00 5.91
CA ASP A 98 16.78 -27.22 6.39
C ASP A 98 16.51 -28.42 5.47
N ALA A 99 15.71 -28.23 4.41
CA ALA A 99 15.31 -29.29 3.49
C ALA A 99 16.31 -29.48 2.33
N ASP A 100 16.25 -28.61 1.33
CA ASP A 100 17.19 -28.57 0.19
C ASP A 100 17.10 -27.22 -0.55
N LEU A 101 18.02 -26.99 -1.50
CA LEU A 101 18.07 -25.75 -2.28
C LEU A 101 16.80 -25.52 -3.12
N ALA A 102 16.18 -26.57 -3.65
CA ALA A 102 14.99 -26.44 -4.49
C ALA A 102 13.77 -26.02 -3.65
N ALA A 103 13.60 -26.60 -2.46
CA ALA A 103 12.58 -26.22 -1.49
C ALA A 103 12.77 -24.77 -1.02
N LEU A 104 14.01 -24.39 -0.68
CA LEU A 104 14.37 -23.02 -0.29
C LEU A 104 14.03 -22.02 -1.39
N LEU A 105 14.43 -22.29 -2.63
CA LEU A 105 14.12 -21.44 -3.77
C LEU A 105 12.62 -21.37 -4.04
N ALA A 106 11.90 -22.49 -3.95
CA ALA A 106 10.45 -22.51 -4.15
C ALA A 106 9.72 -21.65 -3.09
N SER A 107 9.99 -21.86 -1.79
CA SER A 107 9.39 -21.05 -0.71
C SER A 107 9.75 -19.59 -0.85
N GLY A 108 11.02 -19.32 -1.15
CA GLY A 108 11.54 -17.97 -1.21
C GLY A 108 10.99 -17.19 -2.40
N LEU A 109 10.88 -17.80 -3.58
CA LEU A 109 10.27 -17.17 -4.75
C LEU A 109 8.76 -16.94 -4.56
N ILE A 110 8.05 -17.85 -3.91
CA ILE A 110 6.65 -17.63 -3.51
C ILE A 110 6.58 -16.44 -2.53
N GLY A 111 7.49 -16.38 -1.55
CA GLY A 111 7.59 -15.28 -0.60
C GLY A 111 7.83 -13.92 -1.26
N VAL A 112 8.80 -13.85 -2.18
CA VAL A 112 9.13 -12.62 -2.94
C VAL A 112 7.96 -12.20 -3.82
N SER A 113 7.36 -13.13 -4.57
CA SER A 113 6.24 -12.80 -5.46
C SER A 113 5.02 -12.31 -4.68
N ALA A 114 4.72 -12.92 -3.54
CA ALA A 114 3.67 -12.45 -2.64
C ALA A 114 4.01 -11.08 -2.03
N ALA A 115 5.27 -10.84 -1.65
CA ALA A 115 5.71 -9.55 -1.13
C ALA A 115 5.49 -8.42 -2.15
N VAL A 116 5.96 -8.63 -3.39
CA VAL A 116 5.77 -7.67 -4.48
C VAL A 116 4.29 -7.44 -4.77
N GLY A 117 3.48 -8.51 -4.79
CA GLY A 117 2.04 -8.40 -5.02
C GLY A 117 1.32 -7.61 -3.93
N ALA A 118 1.66 -7.86 -2.66
CA ALA A 118 1.07 -7.16 -1.52
C ALA A 118 1.46 -5.69 -1.47
N GLU A 119 2.72 -5.35 -1.80
CA GLU A 119 3.20 -3.98 -1.91
C GLU A 119 2.47 -3.21 -3.02
N GLN A 120 2.29 -3.83 -4.20
CA GLN A 120 1.54 -3.22 -5.30
C GLN A 120 0.07 -3.00 -4.94
N ALA A 121 -0.56 -3.99 -4.31
CA ALA A 121 -1.95 -3.87 -3.85
C ALA A 121 -2.10 -2.74 -2.82
N HIS A 122 -1.15 -2.65 -1.89
CA HIS A 122 -1.10 -1.60 -0.87
C HIS A 122 -0.99 -0.20 -1.47
N SER A 123 -0.04 -0.03 -2.41
CA SER A 123 0.19 1.24 -3.09
C SER A 123 -1.04 1.71 -3.86
N ARG A 124 -1.75 0.79 -4.53
CA ARG A 124 -3.02 1.09 -5.22
C ARG A 124 -4.11 1.47 -4.22
N GLY A 125 -4.24 0.74 -3.11
CA GLY A 125 -5.21 1.04 -2.06
C GLY A 125 -5.03 2.45 -1.50
N ARG A 126 -3.79 2.88 -1.23
CA ARG A 126 -3.50 4.24 -0.75
C ARG A 126 -3.81 5.32 -1.79
N ALA A 127 -3.59 5.05 -3.08
CA ALA A 127 -3.95 5.98 -4.15
C ALA A 127 -5.48 6.16 -4.23
N GLU A 128 -6.24 5.07 -4.09
CA GLU A 128 -7.70 5.12 -4.07
C GLU A 128 -8.25 5.84 -2.83
N THR A 129 -7.69 5.61 -1.64
CA THR A 129 -8.13 6.32 -0.43
C THR A 129 -7.83 7.81 -0.49
N ARG A 130 -6.68 8.22 -1.04
CA ARG A 130 -6.35 9.63 -1.28
C ARG A 130 -7.34 10.28 -2.25
N ALA A 131 -7.62 9.60 -3.36
CA ALA A 131 -8.61 10.08 -4.32
C ALA A 131 -9.98 10.28 -3.65
N LEU A 132 -10.40 9.36 -2.78
CA LEU A 132 -11.66 9.49 -2.01
C LEU A 132 -11.63 10.68 -1.04
N ALA A 133 -10.52 10.89 -0.33
CA ALA A 133 -10.34 12.01 0.59
C ALA A 133 -10.44 13.37 -0.12
N GLU A 134 -9.80 13.52 -1.28
CA GLU A 134 -9.93 14.71 -2.14
C GLU A 134 -11.37 14.97 -2.59
N GLY A 135 -12.22 13.93 -2.64
CA GLY A 135 -13.65 14.04 -2.93
C GLY A 135 -14.55 14.24 -1.71
N GLY A 136 -14.00 14.62 -0.56
CA GLY A 136 -14.75 14.97 0.65
C GLY A 136 -15.12 13.78 1.55
N VAL A 137 -14.57 12.58 1.31
CA VAL A 137 -14.73 11.44 2.22
C VAL A 137 -13.50 11.33 3.11
N GLU A 138 -13.53 12.00 4.26
CA GLU A 138 -12.44 11.92 5.23
C GLU A 138 -12.45 10.57 5.96
N PHE A 139 -11.33 9.85 5.90
CA PHE A 139 -11.08 8.69 6.74
C PHE A 139 -10.10 9.10 7.84
N PRO A 140 -10.33 8.73 9.12
CA PRO A 140 -9.36 9.01 10.17
C PRO A 140 -8.06 8.22 9.89
N ASP A 141 -6.96 8.91 9.60
CA ASP A 141 -5.65 8.31 9.30
C ASP A 141 -5.22 7.28 10.36
N ARG A 142 -5.54 7.54 11.62
CA ARG A 142 -5.23 6.64 12.74
C ARG A 142 -5.94 5.29 12.65
N THR A 143 -7.14 5.24 12.08
CA THR A 143 -7.90 4.00 11.93
C THR A 143 -7.32 3.14 10.80
N LEU A 144 -6.97 3.76 9.68
CA LEU A 144 -6.38 3.07 8.54
C LEU A 144 -5.04 2.44 8.91
N ALA A 145 -4.16 3.20 9.57
CA ALA A 145 -2.86 2.69 10.03
C ALA A 145 -3.00 1.48 10.98
N ARG A 146 -3.99 1.49 11.89
CA ARG A 146 -4.27 0.36 12.79
C ARG A 146 -4.76 -0.86 12.03
N ILE A 147 -5.63 -0.68 11.04
CA ILE A 147 -6.12 -1.76 10.19
C ILE A 147 -4.97 -2.38 9.40
N GLU A 148 -4.06 -1.56 8.85
CA GLU A 148 -2.87 -2.04 8.15
C GLU A 148 -1.98 -2.92 9.05
N VAL A 149 -1.63 -2.45 10.26
CA VAL A 149 -0.83 -3.23 11.21
C VAL A 149 -1.53 -4.53 11.60
N LEU A 150 -2.83 -4.47 11.88
CA LEU A 150 -3.62 -5.64 12.27
C LEU A 150 -3.75 -6.64 11.13
N ALA A 151 -3.88 -6.16 9.88
CA ALA A 151 -3.94 -7.02 8.70
C ALA A 151 -2.63 -7.77 8.49
N VAL A 152 -1.48 -7.08 8.61
CA VAL A 152 -0.16 -7.71 8.50
C VAL A 152 0.05 -8.72 9.63
N ALA A 153 -0.24 -8.33 10.88
CA ALA A 153 -0.09 -9.22 12.03
C ALA A 153 -1.01 -10.46 11.91
N GLY A 154 -2.26 -10.25 11.51
CA GLY A 154 -3.24 -11.30 11.29
C GLY A 154 -2.85 -12.23 10.16
N LEU A 155 -2.28 -11.70 9.07
CA LEU A 155 -1.78 -12.49 7.94
C LEU A 155 -0.57 -13.34 8.36
N THR A 156 0.39 -12.77 9.10
CA THR A 156 1.52 -13.53 9.66
C THR A 156 1.05 -14.62 10.60
N ALA A 157 0.19 -14.30 11.57
CA ALA A 157 -0.33 -15.28 12.52
C ALA A 157 -1.14 -16.39 11.82
N SER A 158 -1.94 -16.03 10.81
CA SER A 158 -2.67 -17.00 9.98
C SER A 158 -1.71 -17.94 9.26
N ALA A 159 -0.63 -17.41 8.70
CA ALA A 159 0.35 -18.21 7.99
C ALA A 159 1.09 -19.21 8.89
N LEU A 160 1.29 -18.88 10.17
CA LEU A 160 1.95 -19.76 11.14
C LEU A 160 1.00 -20.80 11.74
N LEU A 161 -0.22 -20.41 12.08
CA LEU A 161 -1.14 -21.25 12.84
C LEU A 161 -2.08 -22.07 11.94
N PHE A 162 -2.64 -21.44 10.92
CA PHE A 162 -3.67 -22.02 10.06
C PHE A 162 -3.55 -21.45 8.63
N PRO A 163 -2.65 -21.96 7.77
CA PRO A 163 -2.39 -21.38 6.44
C PRO A 163 -3.64 -21.23 5.57
N ALA A 164 -4.64 -22.11 5.74
CA ALA A 164 -5.94 -21.98 5.07
C ALA A 164 -6.66 -20.65 5.36
N LEU A 165 -6.44 -20.05 6.52
CA LEU A 165 -7.05 -18.79 6.95
C LEU A 165 -6.54 -17.59 6.12
N ILE A 166 -5.39 -17.73 5.44
CA ILE A 166 -4.86 -16.72 4.51
C ILE A 166 -5.86 -16.42 3.41
N LEU A 167 -6.55 -17.43 2.87
CA LEU A 167 -7.57 -17.21 1.84
C LEU A 167 -8.73 -16.35 2.37
N VAL A 168 -9.15 -16.59 3.62
CA VAL A 168 -10.21 -15.82 4.27
C VAL A 168 -9.77 -14.38 4.48
N VAL A 169 -8.55 -14.16 4.99
CA VAL A 169 -7.99 -12.82 5.22
C VAL A 169 -7.80 -12.08 3.89
N ALA A 170 -7.26 -12.73 2.87
CA ALA A 170 -7.03 -12.12 1.56
C ALA A 170 -8.34 -11.77 0.85
N VAL A 171 -9.31 -12.68 0.82
CA VAL A 171 -10.65 -12.43 0.24
C VAL A 171 -11.36 -11.34 1.03
N GLY A 172 -11.29 -11.38 2.37
CA GLY A 172 -11.86 -10.36 3.24
C GLY A 172 -11.28 -8.96 2.97
N ALA A 173 -9.96 -8.85 2.83
CA ALA A 173 -9.28 -7.60 2.52
C ALA A 173 -9.68 -7.06 1.13
N LEU A 174 -9.75 -7.92 0.12
CA LEU A 174 -10.19 -7.55 -1.23
C LEU A 174 -11.65 -7.11 -1.27
N ALA A 175 -12.54 -7.83 -0.55
CA ALA A 175 -13.94 -7.49 -0.45
C ALA A 175 -14.16 -6.16 0.29
N ALA A 176 -13.43 -5.94 1.40
CA ALA A 176 -13.46 -4.69 2.14
C ALA A 176 -12.99 -3.51 1.28
N GLY A 177 -11.86 -3.65 0.57
CA GLY A 177 -11.35 -2.63 -0.34
C GLY A 177 -12.37 -2.28 -1.43
N ARG A 178 -12.95 -3.29 -2.10
CA ARG A 178 -14.03 -3.08 -3.07
C ARG A 178 -15.24 -2.38 -2.46
N GLY A 179 -15.66 -2.79 -1.26
CA GLY A 179 -16.79 -2.20 -0.55
C GLY A 179 -16.60 -0.71 -0.29
N VAL A 180 -15.41 -0.30 0.17
CA VAL A 180 -15.04 1.10 0.40
C VAL A 180 -15.10 1.91 -0.90
N VAL A 181 -14.53 1.41 -1.99
CA VAL A 181 -14.56 2.08 -3.30
C VAL A 181 -15.99 2.25 -3.81
N LEU A 182 -16.80 1.19 -3.75
CA LEU A 182 -18.19 1.23 -4.21
C LEU A 182 -19.03 2.19 -3.37
N LEU A 183 -18.84 2.21 -2.05
CA LEU A 183 -19.53 3.12 -1.16
C LEU A 183 -19.12 4.58 -1.42
N GLY A 184 -17.82 4.85 -1.56
CA GLY A 184 -17.31 6.17 -1.89
C GLY A 184 -17.85 6.71 -3.22
N ARG A 185 -17.95 5.85 -4.25
CA ARG A 185 -18.59 6.22 -5.52
C ARG A 185 -20.07 6.56 -5.33
N ARG A 186 -20.83 5.77 -4.56
CA ARG A 186 -22.25 6.06 -4.30
C ARG A 186 -22.46 7.40 -3.60
N LEU A 187 -21.63 7.72 -2.61
CA LEU A 187 -21.72 8.97 -1.85
C LEU A 187 -21.43 10.19 -2.74
N ARG A 188 -20.46 10.12 -3.66
CA ARG A 188 -20.20 11.19 -4.64
C ARG A 188 -21.40 11.50 -5.54
N HIS A 189 -22.06 10.45 -6.03
CA HIS A 189 -23.26 10.62 -6.86
C HIS A 189 -24.45 11.20 -6.07
N ALA A 190 -24.51 10.98 -4.76
CA ALA A 190 -25.52 11.59 -3.90
C ALA A 190 -25.22 13.08 -3.64
N ALA A 191 -23.96 13.43 -3.39
CA ALA A 191 -23.53 14.81 -3.17
C ALA A 191 -23.77 15.72 -4.39
N ILE A 192 -23.48 15.24 -5.61
CA ILE A 192 -23.76 15.99 -6.86
C ILE A 192 -25.27 16.23 -7.04
N ARG A 193 -26.11 15.27 -6.67
CA ARG A 193 -27.58 15.39 -6.79
C ARG A 193 -28.17 16.41 -5.81
N VAL A 194 -27.61 16.51 -4.60
CA VAL A 194 -28.04 17.50 -3.60
C VAL A 194 -27.51 18.89 -3.94
N GLY A 195 -26.25 19.02 -4.37
CA GLY A 195 -25.67 20.30 -4.81
C GLY A 195 -26.30 20.87 -6.10
N GLY A 196 -26.80 20.00 -6.99
CA GLY A 196 -27.53 20.41 -8.19
C GLY A 196 -28.93 20.96 -7.93
N LEU A 197 -29.53 20.69 -6.77
CA LEU A 197 -30.84 21.23 -6.37
C LEU A 197 -30.74 22.58 -5.65
N SER A 198 -29.57 22.91 -5.09
CA SER A 198 -29.28 24.23 -4.51
C SER A 198 -28.81 25.28 -5.53
N GLY A 199 -28.58 24.90 -6.80
CA GLY A 199 -28.14 25.80 -7.86
C GLY A 199 -29.24 26.38 -8.75
N VAL A 200 -30.53 26.17 -8.41
CA VAL A 200 -31.67 26.61 -9.24
C VAL A 200 -32.38 27.85 -8.68
N ASP A 201 -32.04 28.34 -7.49
CA ASP A 201 -32.74 29.49 -6.93
C ASP A 201 -31.78 30.41 -6.16
N GLU A 202 -31.17 31.33 -6.89
CA GLU A 202 -30.95 32.71 -6.42
C GLU A 202 -30.52 33.57 -7.62
N THR A 203 -31.53 34.17 -8.23
CA THR A 203 -31.45 35.46 -8.94
C THR A 203 -30.30 35.60 -9.94
N GLU A 204 -30.56 35.19 -11.18
CA GLU A 204 -29.92 35.85 -12.32
C GLU A 204 -30.36 37.33 -12.25
N PRO A 205 -29.48 38.28 -11.88
CA PRO A 205 -29.85 39.67 -11.97
C PRO A 205 -30.03 39.96 -13.45
N GLU A 206 -31.24 40.35 -13.82
CA GLU A 206 -31.64 40.81 -15.13
C GLU A 206 -30.52 41.71 -15.69
N ARG A 207 -29.68 41.14 -16.57
CA ARG A 207 -28.60 41.90 -17.18
C ARG A 207 -29.29 42.96 -18.04
N PRO A 208 -29.03 44.26 -17.82
CA PRO A 208 -29.54 45.27 -18.72
C PRO A 208 -29.05 44.93 -20.13
N PRO A 209 -29.89 45.14 -21.16
CA PRO A 209 -29.53 44.82 -22.54
C PRO A 209 -28.20 45.48 -22.85
N ALA A 210 -27.21 44.64 -23.20
CA ALA A 210 -25.87 45.07 -23.53
C ALA A 210 -25.99 46.19 -24.58
N SER A 211 -25.59 47.40 -24.22
CA SER A 211 -25.52 48.49 -25.17
C SER A 211 -24.57 48.06 -26.28
N ASP A 212 -24.98 48.24 -27.54
CA ASP A 212 -24.25 47.86 -28.76
C ASP A 212 -22.84 48.49 -28.91
N ARG A 213 -22.30 49.13 -27.87
CA ARG A 213 -20.98 49.76 -27.87
C ARG A 213 -19.81 48.79 -27.71
N ASP A 214 -20.00 47.60 -27.15
CA ASP A 214 -18.88 46.65 -26.95
C ASP A 214 -18.74 45.61 -28.06
N ARG A 215 -19.65 45.58 -29.05
CA ARG A 215 -19.59 44.59 -30.14
C ARG A 215 -18.53 44.87 -31.21
N ASN A 216 -17.74 45.93 -31.05
CA ASN A 216 -16.78 46.40 -32.06
C ASN A 216 -15.33 46.45 -31.58
N ARG A 217 -14.99 45.86 -30.42
CA ARG A 217 -13.62 45.91 -29.87
C ARG A 217 -12.75 44.68 -30.13
N ASP A 218 -13.34 43.58 -30.58
CA ASP A 218 -12.61 42.31 -30.78
C ASP A 218 -12.36 41.96 -32.26
N ARG A 219 -12.41 42.95 -33.16
CA ARG A 219 -11.81 42.84 -34.49
C ARG A 219 -10.46 43.53 -34.48
N ASP A 220 -9.48 42.90 -33.86
CA ASP A 220 -8.07 43.19 -34.16
C ASP A 220 -7.36 41.86 -34.48
N PRO A 221 -7.26 41.49 -35.78
CA PRO A 221 -6.64 40.25 -36.23
C PRO A 221 -5.13 40.41 -36.53
N ASP A 222 -4.44 41.36 -35.90
CA ASP A 222 -3.01 41.62 -36.15
C ASP A 222 -2.14 41.46 -34.88
N HIS A 223 -1.93 40.21 -34.46
CA HIS A 223 -0.68 39.88 -33.77
C HIS A 223 -0.14 38.52 -34.23
N ASP A 224 0.07 38.46 -35.55
CA ASP A 224 1.07 37.62 -36.17
C ASP A 224 2.48 38.22 -35.94
N ARG A 225 3.45 37.31 -35.81
CA ARG A 225 4.92 37.46 -35.83
C ARG A 225 5.60 37.58 -34.46
N ASP A 226 6.26 36.50 -34.06
CA ASP A 226 7.74 36.57 -34.07
C ASP A 226 8.37 35.21 -34.41
N PRO A 227 9.30 35.15 -35.39
CA PRO A 227 10.04 33.97 -35.77
C PRO A 227 11.43 33.99 -35.12
N ASP A 228 11.66 33.12 -34.13
CA ASP A 228 13.02 32.85 -33.64
C ASP A 228 13.23 31.34 -33.55
N ASN A 229 13.15 30.74 -34.75
CA ASN A 229 13.95 29.59 -35.12
C ASN A 229 15.34 30.14 -35.48
N ASP A 230 16.31 30.00 -34.58
CA ASP A 230 17.74 29.79 -34.89
C ASP A 230 18.55 29.80 -33.59
N ARG A 231 19.12 28.64 -33.23
CA ARG A 231 20.53 28.53 -32.82
C ARG A 231 20.95 27.07 -32.63
N ASP A 232 21.63 26.62 -33.67
CA ASP A 232 22.75 25.69 -33.61
C ASP A 232 23.65 25.90 -32.39
N GLY A 233 24.13 24.78 -31.85
CA GLY A 233 25.06 24.74 -30.73
C GLY A 233 25.73 23.39 -30.59
N THR A 234 26.42 22.98 -31.65
CA THR A 234 27.38 21.88 -31.69
C THR A 234 28.50 21.99 -30.65
N ALA A 235 29.04 20.81 -30.30
CA ALA A 235 30.41 20.48 -29.88
C ALA A 235 30.63 20.19 -28.39
N PRO A 236 31.74 19.53 -28.02
CA PRO A 236 32.43 18.39 -28.67
C PRO A 236 32.40 17.10 -27.84
#